data_AF-A0A1F4HXB1-F1
#
_entry.id   AF-A0A1F4HXB1-F1
#
_cell.length_a   1.000
_cell.length_b   1.000
_cell.length_c   1.000
_cell.angle_alpha   90.00
_cell.angle_beta   90.00
_cell.angle_gamma   90.00
#
_symmetry.space_group_name_H-M   'P 1'
#
loop_
_entity.id
_entity.type
_entity.pdbx_description
1 polymer ?
#
loop_
_entity_poly.entity_id
_entity_poly.type
_entity_poly.pdbx_seq_one_letter_code
_entity_poly.pdbx_strand_id
1 'polypeptide(L)' 'MNAATTTEQRALSLVEIIDFKWLMAGDGHHVHVEHLQNDREYACRCLTLAAASRIGALRDTARRLARTLGLTLPAA' A
#
# COMPACT_ATOMS: atom_id res chain seq x y z
N MET A 1 -21.73 12.07 14.97
CA MET A 1 -20.35 12.62 15.08
C MET A 1 -19.36 11.52 14.65
N ASN A 2 -19.30 11.19 13.35
CA ASN A 2 -18.47 10.11 12.76
C ASN A 2 -17.74 10.54 11.46
N ALA A 3 -17.91 11.81 11.04
CA ALA A 3 -17.36 12.32 9.78
C ALA A 3 -15.86 12.67 9.88
N ALA A 4 -15.40 13.09 11.07
CA ALA A 4 -13.98 13.39 11.32
C ALA A 4 -13.12 12.13 11.22
N THR A 5 -13.53 11.05 11.88
CA THR A 5 -12.81 9.76 11.90
C THR A 5 -12.61 9.20 10.50
N THR A 6 -13.66 9.20 9.66
CA THR A 6 -13.55 8.72 8.27
C THR A 6 -12.56 9.55 7.43
N THR A 7 -12.48 10.86 7.66
CA THR A 7 -11.58 11.76 6.93
C THR A 7 -10.13 11.58 7.38
N GLU A 8 -9.90 11.45 8.69
CA GLU A 8 -8.59 11.20 9.27
C GLU A 8 -8.04 9.82 8.86
N GLN A 9 -8.86 8.77 8.89
CA GLN A 9 -8.48 7.44 8.37
C GLN A 9 -8.11 7.50 6.88
N ARG A 10 -8.84 8.28 6.07
CA ARG A 10 -8.52 8.46 4.64
C ARG A 10 -7.21 9.21 4.44
N ALA A 11 -6.95 10.25 5.23
CA ALA A 11 -5.70 11.00 5.17
C ALA A 11 -4.49 10.14 5.58
N LEU A 12 -4.62 9.37 6.66
CA LEU A 12 -3.59 8.41 7.08
C LEU A 12 -3.34 7.34 6.00
N SER A 13 -4.41 6.80 5.40
CA SER A 13 -4.29 5.84 4.30
C SER A 13 -3.58 6.44 3.09
N LEU A 14 -3.80 7.72 2.79
CA LEU A 14 -3.14 8.39 1.66
C LEU A 14 -1.64 8.56 1.90
N VAL A 15 -1.21 8.92 3.12
CA VAL A 15 0.21 9.02 3.47
C VAL A 15 0.90 7.66 3.28
N GLU A 16 0.31 6.57 3.79
CA GLU A 16 0.84 5.22 3.62
C GLU A 16 0.97 4.83 2.13
N ILE A 17 0.01 5.23 1.30
CA ILE A 17 0.01 4.96 -0.14
C ILE A 17 1.09 5.75 -0.87
N ILE A 18 1.30 7.02 -0.50
CA ILE A 18 2.36 7.85 -1.11
C ILE A 18 3.74 7.33 -0.72
N ASP A 19 3.96 6.98 0.55
CA ASP A 19 5.20 6.36 1.01
C ASP A 19 5.47 5.05 0.27
N PHE A 20 4.45 4.18 0.15
CA PHE A 20 4.54 2.94 -0.60
C PHE A 20 4.93 3.18 -2.07
N LYS A 21 4.28 4.14 -2.74
CA LYS A 21 4.58 4.49 -4.14
C LYS A 21 6.04 4.92 -4.32
N TRP A 22 6.57 5.76 -3.42
CA TRP A 22 7.95 6.20 -3.50
C TRP A 22 8.94 5.06 -3.25
N LEU A 23 8.66 4.18 -2.29
CA LEU A 23 9.48 3.00 -2.03
C LEU A 23 9.48 2.04 -3.23
N MET A 24 8.32 1.82 -3.85
CA MET A 24 8.19 1.03 -5.08
C MET A 24 8.99 1.64 -6.23
N ALA A 25 8.95 2.96 -6.39
CA ALA A 25 9.73 3.65 -7.41
C ALA A 25 11.24 3.48 -7.18
N GLY A 26 11.69 3.51 -5.91
CA GLY A 26 13.08 3.20 -5.54
C GLY A 26 13.49 1.74 -5.80
N ASP A 27 12.54 0.81 -5.82
CA ASP A 27 12.73 -0.59 -6.23
C ASP A 27 12.63 -0.79 -7.75
N GLY A 28 12.28 0.26 -8.51
CA GLY A 28 12.15 0.24 -9.98
C GLY A 28 10.73 0.02 -10.50
N HIS A 29 9.71 0.08 -9.64
CA HIS A 29 8.32 -0.17 -9.99
C HIS A 29 7.45 1.09 -9.88
N HIS A 30 6.73 1.41 -10.95
CA HIS A 30 5.79 2.52 -10.95
C HIS A 30 4.41 2.05 -10.45
N VAL A 31 3.86 2.81 -9.49
CA VAL A 31 2.54 2.54 -8.90
C VAL A 31 1.57 3.69 -9.19
N HIS A 32 0.39 3.33 -9.68
CA HIS A 32 -0.74 4.24 -9.87
C HIS A 32 -1.59 4.29 -8.60
N VAL A 33 -1.61 5.44 -7.93
CA VAL A 33 -2.31 5.64 -6.65
C VAL A 33 -3.81 5.35 -6.77
N GLU A 34 -4.45 5.89 -7.80
CA GLU A 34 -5.89 5.70 -8.01
C GLU A 34 -6.26 4.23 -8.21
N HIS A 35 -5.46 3.47 -8.97
CA HIS A 35 -5.67 2.05 -9.14
C HIS A 35 -5.38 1.28 -7.84
N LEU A 36 -4.36 1.68 -7.09
CA LEU A 36 -4.07 1.06 -5.79
C LEU A 36 -5.22 1.22 -4.79
N GLN A 37 -6.00 2.31 -4.88
CA GLN A 37 -7.14 2.57 -4.02
C GLN A 37 -8.44 1.91 -4.49
N ASN A 38 -8.66 1.83 -5.81
CA ASN A 38 -9.94 1.44 -6.39
C ASN A 38 -9.95 0.03 -7.00
N ASP A 39 -8.78 -0.54 -7.30
CA ASP A 39 -8.62 -1.87 -7.90
C ASP A 39 -7.91 -2.81 -6.91
N ARG A 40 -8.69 -3.74 -6.37
CA ARG A 40 -8.23 -4.73 -5.39
C ARG A 40 -7.16 -5.67 -5.98
N GLU A 41 -7.30 -6.07 -7.23
CA GLU A 41 -6.36 -6.99 -7.88
C GLU A 41 -5.03 -6.29 -8.18
N TYR A 42 -5.10 -5.05 -8.65
CA TYR A 42 -3.91 -4.20 -8.83
C TYR A 42 -3.17 -4.00 -7.49
N ALA A 43 -3.91 -3.68 -6.41
CA ALA A 43 -3.32 -3.55 -5.08
C ALA A 43 -2.65 -4.84 -4.61
N CYS A 44 -3.31 -5.99 -4.74
CA CYS A 44 -2.73 -7.29 -4.39
C CYS A 44 -1.43 -7.58 -5.18
N ARG A 45 -1.40 -7.31 -6.49
CA ARG A 45 -0.19 -7.51 -7.30
C ARG A 45 0.96 -6.61 -6.87
N CYS A 46 0.71 -5.32 -6.68
CA CYS A 46 1.72 -4.38 -6.21
C CYS A 46 2.28 -4.75 -4.83
N LEU A 47 1.41 -5.14 -3.89
CA LEU A 47 1.83 -5.52 -2.55
C LEU A 47 2.58 -6.87 -2.53
N THR A 48 2.21 -7.82 -3.39
CA THR A 48 2.95 -9.08 -3.56
C THR A 48 4.36 -8.84 -4.08
N LEU A 49 4.50 -7.96 -5.08
CA LEU A 49 5.79 -7.55 -5.62
C LEU A 49 6.66 -6.88 -4.54
N ALA A 50 6.07 -5.95 -3.78
CA ALA A 50 6.73 -5.28 -2.67
C ALA A 50 7.18 -6.24 -1.55
N ALA A 51 6.40 -7.29 -1.26
CA ALA A 51 6.74 -8.29 -0.26
C ALA A 51 7.99 -9.12 -0.64
N ALA A 52 8.25 -9.28 -1.93
CA ALA A 52 9.43 -9.95 -2.46
C ALA A 52 10.66 -9.03 -2.63
N SER A 53 10.50 -7.71 -2.41
CA SER A 53 11.59 -6.75 -2.58
C SER A 53 12.73 -6.97 -1.58
N ARG A 54 13.94 -6.61 -1.99
CA ARG A 54 15.15 -6.59 -1.16
C ARG A 54 15.11 -5.45 -0.13
N ILE A 55 14.28 -4.43 -0.37
CA ILE A 55 14.17 -3.25 0.48
C ILE A 55 13.30 -3.58 1.70
N GLY A 56 13.91 -3.66 2.88
CA GLY A 56 13.20 -3.99 4.13
C GLY A 56 12.01 -3.06 4.42
N ALA A 57 12.22 -1.74 4.27
CA ALA A 57 11.17 -0.75 4.47
C ALA A 57 9.96 -0.95 3.53
N LEU A 58 10.20 -1.35 2.28
CA LEU A 58 9.13 -1.62 1.31
C LEU A 58 8.29 -2.84 1.73
N ARG A 59 8.95 -3.92 2.17
CA ARG A 59 8.25 -5.11 2.69
C ARG A 59 7.38 -4.78 3.91
N ASP A 60 7.88 -3.97 4.83
CA ASP A 60 7.12 -3.59 6.03
C ASP A 60 5.96 -2.66 5.71
N THR A 61 6.15 -1.70 4.80
CA THR A 61 5.07 -0.83 4.33
C THR A 61 4.01 -1.62 3.58
N ALA A 62 4.39 -2.61 2.75
CA ALA A 62 3.44 -3.49 2.08
C ALA A 62 2.56 -4.25 3.08
N ARG A 63 3.15 -4.81 4.15
CA ARG A 63 2.39 -5.52 5.20
C ARG A 63 1.44 -4.60 5.96
N ARG A 64 1.86 -3.36 6.27
CA ARG A 64 0.99 -2.35 6.91
C ARG A 64 -0.18 -2.01 5.99
N LEU A 65 0.11 -1.63 4.76
CA LEU A 65 -0.89 -1.22 3.78
C LEU A 65 -1.88 -2.36 3.46
N ALA A 66 -1.42 -3.60 3.38
CA ALA A 66 -2.29 -4.77 3.22
C ALA A 66 -3.30 -4.89 4.37
N ARG A 67 -2.89 -4.67 5.63
CA ARG A 67 -3.81 -4.65 6.78
C ARG A 67 -4.81 -3.50 6.69
N THR A 68 -4.35 -2.30 6.33
CA THR A 68 -5.22 -1.12 6.15
C THR A 68 -6.29 -1.37 5.07
N LEU A 69 -5.93 -2.08 4.00
CA LEU A 69 -6.82 -2.40 2.88
C LEU A 69 -7.62 -3.71 3.05
N GLY A 70 -7.43 -4.45 4.15
CA GLY A 70 -8.06 -5.76 4.34
C GLY A 70 -7.65 -6.80 3.29
N LEU A 71 -6.38 -6.77 2.87
CA LEU A 71 -5.77 -7.69 1.92
C LEU A 71 -4.85 -8.66 2.65
N THR A 72 -4.83 -9.90 2.18
CA THR A 72 -3.88 -10.92 2.66
C THR A 72 -2.73 -10.99 1.68
N LEU A 73 -1.51 -10.84 2.19
CA LEU A 73 -0.31 -11.07 1.38
C LEU A 73 0.06 -12.55 1.39
N PRO A 74 0.49 -13.12 0.27
CA PRO A 74 1.10 -14.44 0.28
C PRO A 74 2.35 -14.41 1.18
N ALA A 75 2.57 -15.49 1.94
CA ALA A 75 3.81 -15.66 2.68
C ALA A 75 4.95 -15.76 1.65
N ALA A 76 5.92 -14.85 1.78
CA ALA A 76 7.12 -14.81 0.95
C ALA A 76 8.01 -16.04 1.18
#